data_AF-A0A2H9MWC9-F1
#
_entry.id   AF-A0A2H9MWC9-F1
#
_cell.length_a   1.000
_cell.length_b   1.000
_cell.length_c   1.000
_cell.angle_alpha   90.00
_cell.angle_beta   90.00
_cell.angle_gamma   90.00
#
_symmetry.space_group_name_H-M   'P 1'
#
loop_
_entity.id
_entity.type
_entity.pdbx_description
1 polymer ?
#
loop_
_entity_poly.entity_id
_entity_poly.type
_entity_poly.pdbx_seq_one_letter_code
_entity_poly.pdbx_strand_id
1 'polypeptide(L)'
;CSNIGKKNQGMNTTVYSKVQAIRDFCSFYDITWRKGISGVMSQKVPHHGKYADIRFTQEEFEEADLFIKEKWGLDSDIFRWFWIGVESCARFGALYNMKNDWTEIRTKSGGKVFLMSVIESKTDTIRGGKWTKFIARHDTQKSLELLKSRKCDSIFESTLPEYTFRLKIHKELSEIYSHLGKNDSYFQHHSSHALRHLGAHYWLSKTNYNYGIIAEVGGWHTIDELKKSYGQIPPEKILEVIE
;
A
#
# COMPACT_ATOMS: atom_id res chain seq x y z
N CYS A 1 -13.98 30.68 32.03
CA CYS A 1 -14.80 30.42 30.83
C CYS A 1 -14.02 29.55 29.86
N SER A 2 -14.50 28.33 29.71
CA SER A 2 -13.95 27.24 28.92
C SER A 2 -14.00 27.55 27.41
N ASN A 3 -12.82 27.60 26.77
CA ASN A 3 -12.73 27.53 25.30
C ASN A 3 -12.88 26.08 24.86
N ILE A 4 -14.12 25.62 24.77
CA ILE A 4 -14.51 24.41 24.06
C ILE A 4 -14.99 24.82 22.66
N GLY A 5 -14.42 24.20 21.63
CA GLY A 5 -14.89 24.27 20.24
C GLY A 5 -13.87 24.95 19.32
N LYS A 6 -13.33 24.34 18.28
CA LYS A 6 -13.87 23.31 17.38
C LYS A 6 -12.71 22.49 16.81
N LYS A 7 -12.84 21.15 16.81
CA LYS A 7 -11.95 20.27 16.04
C LYS A 7 -12.16 20.54 14.54
N ASN A 8 -11.15 21.13 13.90
CA ASN A 8 -11.05 21.29 12.45
C ASN A 8 -10.81 19.92 11.79
N GLN A 9 -11.85 19.15 11.47
CA GLN A 9 -11.67 17.84 10.81
C GLN A 9 -12.59 17.52 9.63
N GLY A 10 -13.40 18.48 9.14
CA GLY A 10 -14.33 18.20 8.02
C GLY A 10 -14.07 18.92 6.69
N MET A 11 -13.17 19.91 6.66
CA MET A 11 -13.23 20.95 5.62
C MET A 11 -12.31 20.73 4.39
N ASN A 12 -11.55 19.64 4.31
CA ASN A 12 -10.35 19.62 3.46
C ASN A 12 -10.53 18.98 2.07
N THR A 13 -11.24 17.85 1.94
CA THR A 13 -11.33 17.12 0.65
C THR A 13 -12.41 17.66 -0.29
N THR A 14 -13.61 17.94 0.21
CA THR A 14 -14.70 18.47 -0.64
C THR A 14 -14.39 19.85 -1.21
N VAL A 15 -13.77 20.72 -0.41
CA VAL A 15 -13.32 22.05 -0.85
C VAL A 15 -12.18 21.91 -1.87
N TYR A 16 -11.25 20.98 -1.63
CA TYR A 16 -10.18 20.66 -2.59
C TYR A 16 -10.72 20.20 -3.95
N SER A 17 -11.69 19.28 -3.99
CA SER A 17 -12.29 18.81 -5.24
C SER A 17 -13.04 19.92 -5.99
N LYS A 18 -13.74 20.80 -5.27
CA LYS A 18 -14.42 21.97 -5.88
C LYS A 18 -13.41 22.95 -6.48
N VAL A 19 -12.29 23.17 -5.79
CA VAL A 19 -11.20 24.02 -6.28
C VAL A 19 -10.54 23.43 -7.52
N GLN A 20 -10.38 22.11 -7.60
CA GLN A 20 -9.90 21.43 -8.81
C GLN A 20 -10.81 21.73 -10.01
N ALA A 21 -12.12 21.55 -9.85
CA ALA A 21 -13.09 21.82 -10.93
C ALA A 21 -13.01 23.27 -11.43
N ILE A 22 -12.85 24.24 -10.51
CA ILE A 22 -12.69 25.66 -10.86
C ILE A 22 -11.40 25.90 -11.66
N ARG A 23 -10.29 25.26 -11.28
CA ARG A 23 -9.02 25.40 -11.97
C ARG A 23 -9.03 24.74 -13.34
N ASP A 24 -9.67 23.58 -13.47
CA ASP A 24 -9.84 22.89 -14.74
C ASP A 24 -10.70 23.73 -15.68
N PHE A 25 -11.80 24.30 -15.19
CA PHE A 25 -12.62 25.27 -15.93
C PHE A 25 -11.78 26.46 -16.41
N CYS A 26 -11.05 27.12 -15.52
CA CYS A 26 -10.23 28.27 -15.91
C CYS A 26 -9.13 27.90 -16.90
N SER A 27 -8.51 26.72 -16.76
CA SER A 27 -7.49 26.24 -17.71
C SER A 27 -8.10 25.96 -19.08
N PHE A 28 -9.29 25.37 -19.13
CA PHE A 28 -10.01 25.08 -20.37
C PHE A 28 -10.38 26.35 -21.16
N TYR A 29 -10.69 27.45 -20.45
CA TYR A 29 -11.02 28.74 -21.05
C TYR A 29 -9.83 29.72 -21.13
N ASP A 30 -8.59 29.23 -21.00
CA ASP A 30 -7.35 30.03 -21.05
C ASP A 30 -7.30 31.21 -20.04
N ILE A 31 -8.02 31.09 -18.93
CA ILE A 31 -8.03 32.06 -17.85
C ILE A 31 -6.78 31.85 -16.99
N THR A 32 -5.79 32.73 -17.15
CA THR A 32 -4.52 32.64 -16.42
C THR A 32 -4.65 33.05 -14.96
N TRP A 33 -4.08 32.23 -14.08
CA TRP A 33 -3.97 32.51 -12.65
C TRP A 33 -2.65 33.21 -12.32
N ARG A 34 -2.65 34.05 -11.28
CA ARG A 34 -1.43 34.65 -10.74
C ARG A 34 -0.48 33.56 -10.24
N LYS A 35 0.82 33.66 -10.53
CA LYS A 35 1.84 32.75 -9.97
C LYS A 35 1.90 32.89 -8.44
N GLY A 36 2.16 31.80 -7.74
CA GLY A 36 2.37 31.80 -6.28
C GLY A 36 1.09 31.80 -5.43
N ILE A 37 -0.04 31.37 -5.98
CA ILE A 37 -1.29 31.26 -5.21
C ILE A 37 -1.11 30.27 -4.04
N SER A 38 -1.44 30.73 -2.83
CA SER A 38 -1.41 29.96 -1.59
C SER A 38 -2.82 29.49 -1.19
N GLY A 39 -2.91 28.71 -0.11
CA GLY A 39 -4.20 28.20 0.40
C GLY A 39 -4.79 27.09 -0.47
N VAL A 40 -6.12 26.92 -0.41
CA VAL A 40 -6.83 25.83 -1.10
C VAL A 40 -6.61 25.83 -2.62
N MET A 41 -6.43 27.02 -3.21
CA MET A 41 -6.17 27.23 -4.64
C MET A 41 -4.78 26.81 -5.09
N SER A 42 -3.86 26.53 -4.16
CA SER A 42 -2.51 26.02 -4.46
C SER A 42 -2.48 24.55 -4.89
N GLN A 43 -3.59 23.80 -4.71
CA GLN A 43 -3.68 22.37 -4.98
C GLN A 43 -2.65 21.47 -4.29
N LYS A 44 -1.89 21.98 -3.32
CA LYS A 44 -1.05 21.13 -2.48
C LYS A 44 -1.95 20.12 -1.79
N VAL A 45 -1.75 18.84 -2.09
CA VAL A 45 -2.53 17.75 -1.50
C VAL A 45 -2.39 17.84 0.02
N PRO A 46 -3.50 18.02 0.76
CA PRO A 46 -3.44 18.06 2.21
C PRO A 46 -2.79 16.78 2.74
N HIS A 47 -1.81 16.92 3.63
CA HIS A 47 -1.08 15.80 4.24
C HIS A 47 -0.19 14.99 3.28
N HIS A 48 0.16 15.51 2.11
CA HIS A 48 1.11 14.86 1.22
C HIS A 48 2.44 14.56 1.94
N GLY A 49 2.81 13.28 1.99
CA GLY A 49 4.03 12.79 2.64
C GLY A 49 4.02 12.77 4.15
N LYS A 50 2.89 13.08 4.79
CA LYS A 50 2.74 13.01 6.26
C LYS A 50 2.94 11.60 6.83
N TYR A 51 2.72 10.58 6.00
CA TYR A 51 2.67 9.18 6.39
C TYR A 51 3.78 8.35 5.72
N ALA A 52 4.84 9.01 5.24
CA ALA A 52 5.94 8.36 4.55
C ALA A 52 6.81 7.50 5.50
N ASP A 53 6.65 7.66 6.80
CA ASP A 53 7.32 6.97 7.90
C ASP A 53 6.54 5.74 8.42
N ILE A 54 5.32 5.51 7.92
CA ILE A 54 4.50 4.35 8.31
C ILE A 54 5.19 3.07 7.88
N ARG A 55 5.64 2.30 8.88
CA ARG A 55 6.44 1.10 8.69
C ARG A 55 6.26 0.13 9.85
N PHE A 56 6.67 -1.10 9.60
CA PHE A 56 6.91 -2.11 10.61
C PHE A 56 8.40 -2.34 10.78
N THR A 57 8.81 -2.69 12.01
CA THR A 57 10.10 -3.34 12.23
C THR A 57 10.03 -4.80 11.78
N GLN A 58 11.18 -5.48 11.75
CA GLN A 58 11.23 -6.89 11.39
C GLN A 58 10.49 -7.75 12.44
N GLU A 59 10.63 -7.39 13.72
CA GLU A 59 9.95 -8.05 14.84
C GLU A 59 8.43 -7.87 14.74
N GLU A 60 7.95 -6.68 14.37
CA GLU A 60 6.52 -6.43 14.17
C GLU A 60 5.94 -7.24 12.99
N PHE A 61 6.73 -7.49 11.93
CA PHE A 61 6.33 -8.39 10.85
C PHE A 61 6.25 -9.85 11.31
N GLU A 62 7.17 -10.29 12.16
CA GLU A 62 7.19 -11.66 12.71
C GLU A 62 6.03 -11.88 13.68
N GLU A 63 5.76 -10.92 14.56
CA GLU A 63 4.63 -10.94 15.47
C GLU A 63 3.29 -10.92 14.71
N ALA A 64 3.15 -10.09 13.67
CA ALA A 64 1.97 -10.11 12.80
C ALA A 64 1.79 -11.48 12.12
N ASP A 65 2.87 -12.07 11.59
CA ASP A 65 2.83 -13.37 10.92
C ASP A 65 2.33 -14.48 11.85
N LEU A 66 2.88 -14.52 13.06
CA LEU A 66 2.48 -15.47 14.11
C LEU A 66 1.02 -15.28 14.48
N PHE A 67 0.62 -14.05 14.81
CA PHE A 67 -0.76 -13.73 15.17
C PHE A 67 -1.75 -14.12 14.07
N ILE A 68 -1.43 -13.83 12.80
CA ILE A 68 -2.31 -14.17 11.67
C ILE A 68 -2.46 -15.69 11.55
N LYS A 69 -1.34 -16.43 11.62
CA LYS A 69 -1.34 -17.89 11.50
C LYS A 69 -2.05 -18.57 12.66
N GLU A 70 -1.88 -18.08 13.88
CA GLU A 70 -2.56 -18.62 15.06
C GLU A 70 -4.07 -18.39 15.01
N LYS A 71 -4.49 -17.19 14.57
CA LYS A 71 -5.91 -16.80 14.61
C LYS A 71 -6.72 -17.25 13.41
N TRP A 72 -6.16 -17.17 12.20
CA TRP A 72 -6.88 -17.49 10.96
C TRP A 72 -6.22 -18.61 10.15
N GLY A 73 -4.93 -18.89 10.37
CA GLY A 73 -4.19 -19.90 9.62
C GLY A 73 -3.51 -19.36 8.36
N LEU A 74 -2.48 -20.09 7.93
CA LEU A 74 -1.69 -19.80 6.71
C LEU A 74 -2.54 -19.80 5.42
N ASP A 75 -3.62 -20.57 5.40
CA ASP A 75 -4.48 -20.71 4.23
C ASP A 75 -5.71 -19.78 4.25
N SER A 76 -5.67 -18.73 5.08
CA SER A 76 -6.75 -17.76 5.19
C SER A 76 -6.64 -16.62 4.18
N ASP A 77 -7.79 -16.02 3.84
CA ASP A 77 -7.82 -14.85 2.96
C ASP A 77 -7.04 -13.67 3.53
N ILE A 78 -7.09 -13.45 4.84
CA ILE A 78 -6.36 -12.36 5.49
C ILE A 78 -4.84 -12.59 5.45
N PHE A 79 -4.36 -13.84 5.61
CA PHE A 79 -2.94 -14.15 5.48
C PHE A 79 -2.42 -13.79 4.09
N ARG A 80 -3.13 -14.24 3.05
CA ARG A 80 -2.79 -13.91 1.66
C ARG A 80 -2.89 -12.40 1.41
N TRP A 81 -3.96 -11.77 1.88
CA TRP A 81 -4.16 -10.34 1.68
C TRP A 81 -3.06 -9.50 2.31
N PHE A 82 -2.66 -9.84 3.54
CA PHE A 82 -1.58 -9.17 4.26
C PHE A 82 -0.25 -9.33 3.51
N TRP A 83 0.19 -10.57 3.28
CA TRP A 83 1.52 -10.81 2.72
C TRP A 83 1.65 -10.48 1.24
N ILE A 84 0.64 -10.78 0.42
CA ILE A 84 0.63 -10.35 -0.98
C ILE A 84 0.54 -8.83 -1.04
N GLY A 85 -0.23 -8.18 -0.16
CA GLY A 85 -0.27 -6.72 -0.07
C GLY A 85 1.08 -6.08 0.24
N VAL A 86 1.84 -6.66 1.18
CA VAL A 86 3.21 -6.23 1.53
C VAL A 86 4.20 -6.51 0.40
N GLU A 87 4.25 -7.74 -0.13
CA GLU A 87 5.25 -8.14 -1.14
C GLU A 87 4.99 -7.50 -2.50
N SER A 88 3.74 -7.30 -2.90
CA SER A 88 3.38 -6.67 -4.18
C SER A 88 3.27 -5.14 -4.13
N CYS A 89 3.15 -4.58 -2.92
CA CYS A 89 2.75 -3.20 -2.67
C CYS A 89 1.43 -2.81 -3.38
N ALA A 90 0.62 -3.75 -3.86
CA ALA A 90 -0.50 -3.45 -4.74
C ALA A 90 -1.64 -2.72 -4.01
N ARG A 91 -2.37 -1.87 -4.74
CA ARG A 91 -3.55 -1.18 -4.20
C ARG A 91 -4.71 -2.16 -4.00
N PHE A 92 -5.65 -1.83 -3.12
CA PHE A 92 -6.80 -2.70 -2.81
C PHE A 92 -7.50 -3.25 -4.06
N GLY A 93 -7.89 -2.39 -5.00
CA GLY A 93 -8.60 -2.83 -6.20
C GLY A 93 -7.76 -3.73 -7.10
N ALA A 94 -6.44 -3.55 -7.10
CA ALA A 94 -5.51 -4.40 -7.82
C ALA A 94 -5.40 -5.79 -7.15
N LEU A 95 -5.30 -5.84 -5.82
CA LEU A 95 -5.34 -7.09 -5.04
C LEU A 95 -6.66 -7.84 -5.22
N TYR A 96 -7.79 -7.14 -5.17
CA TYR A 96 -9.12 -7.74 -5.30
C TYR A 96 -9.33 -8.40 -6.68
N ASN A 97 -8.74 -7.81 -7.72
CA ASN A 97 -8.82 -8.34 -9.09
C ASN A 97 -7.61 -9.24 -9.45
N MET A 98 -6.67 -9.46 -8.53
CA MET A 98 -5.48 -10.25 -8.80
C MET A 98 -5.86 -11.73 -8.89
N LYS A 99 -5.46 -12.34 -10.00
CA LYS A 99 -5.64 -13.77 -10.22
C LYS A 99 -4.53 -14.56 -9.54
N ASN A 100 -4.85 -15.76 -9.07
CA ASN A 100 -3.87 -16.76 -8.64
C ASN A 100 -3.21 -17.43 -9.86
N ASP A 101 -2.70 -16.60 -10.75
CA ASP A 101 -1.93 -17.01 -11.91
C ASP A 101 -0.51 -16.48 -11.75
N TRP A 102 0.43 -17.42 -11.65
CA TRP A 102 1.82 -17.12 -11.36
C TRP A 102 2.75 -17.99 -12.19
N THR A 103 3.88 -17.38 -12.56
CA THR A 103 5.02 -18.07 -13.15
C THR A 103 6.12 -18.18 -12.09
N GLU A 104 6.66 -19.38 -11.90
CA GLU A 104 7.79 -19.61 -11.02
C GLU A 104 9.10 -19.24 -11.72
N ILE A 105 9.94 -18.45 -11.05
CA ILE A 105 11.33 -18.23 -11.44
C ILE A 105 12.27 -18.62 -10.31
N ARG A 106 13.47 -19.05 -10.68
CA ARG A 106 14.58 -19.26 -9.74
C ARG A 106 15.54 -18.09 -9.80
N THR A 107 15.86 -17.51 -8.65
CA THR A 107 16.87 -16.45 -8.54
C THR A 107 18.26 -17.05 -8.73
N LYS A 108 19.25 -16.17 -8.97
CA LYS A 108 20.67 -16.58 -9.04
C LYS A 108 21.16 -17.27 -7.76
N SER A 109 20.55 -16.96 -6.63
CA SER A 109 20.84 -17.58 -5.32
C SER A 109 20.07 -18.88 -5.09
N GLY A 110 19.31 -19.38 -6.06
CA GLY A 110 18.50 -20.60 -5.93
C GLY A 110 17.16 -20.41 -5.22
N GLY A 111 16.81 -19.17 -4.85
CA GLY A 111 15.52 -18.85 -4.25
C GLY A 111 14.37 -18.95 -5.27
N LYS A 112 13.20 -19.38 -4.80
CA LYS A 112 11.97 -19.46 -5.60
C LYS A 112 11.19 -18.15 -5.48
N VAL A 113 10.73 -17.60 -6.60
CA VAL A 113 9.90 -16.38 -6.65
C VAL A 113 8.74 -16.59 -7.62
N PHE A 114 7.54 -16.20 -7.21
CA PHE A 114 6.36 -16.17 -8.07
C PHE A 114 6.18 -14.78 -8.69
N LEU A 115 6.01 -14.76 -10.02
CA LEU A 115 5.70 -13.58 -10.80
C LEU A 115 4.21 -13.58 -11.10
N MET A 116 3.53 -12.53 -10.65
CA MET A 116 2.10 -12.35 -10.82
C MET A 116 1.82 -11.07 -11.60
N SER A 117 0.92 -11.14 -12.58
CA SER A 117 0.50 -9.94 -13.33
C SER A 117 -0.70 -9.30 -12.66
N VAL A 118 -0.68 -7.97 -12.53
CA VAL A 118 -1.81 -7.21 -11.99
C VAL A 118 -2.05 -5.95 -12.80
N ILE A 119 -3.31 -5.52 -12.86
CA ILE A 119 -3.72 -4.26 -13.49
C ILE A 119 -4.05 -3.25 -12.37
N GLU A 120 -3.30 -2.16 -12.33
CA GLU A 120 -3.51 -1.03 -11.44
C GLU A 120 -4.15 0.14 -12.22
N SER A 121 -5.46 0.35 -12.05
CA SER A 121 -6.24 1.36 -12.78
C SER A 121 -5.74 2.80 -12.58
N LYS A 122 -5.17 3.12 -11.41
CA LYS A 122 -4.57 4.44 -11.15
C LYS A 122 -3.33 4.75 -11.99
N THR A 123 -2.74 3.73 -12.58
CA THR A 123 -1.56 3.83 -13.45
C THR A 123 -1.88 3.38 -14.87
N ASP A 124 -3.13 3.41 -15.30
CA ASP A 124 -3.54 2.95 -16.64
C ASP A 124 -2.76 3.65 -17.77
N THR A 125 -2.46 4.93 -17.58
CA THR A 125 -1.62 5.72 -18.51
C THR A 125 -0.16 5.26 -18.57
N ILE A 126 0.28 4.39 -17.66
CA ILE A 126 1.64 3.86 -17.57
C ILE A 126 1.58 2.35 -17.83
N ARG A 127 2.10 1.91 -18.98
CA ARG A 127 2.11 0.48 -19.37
C ARG A 127 0.70 -0.17 -19.38
N GLY A 128 -0.38 0.60 -19.58
CA GLY A 128 -1.75 0.09 -19.51
C GLY A 128 -2.14 -0.38 -18.10
N GLY A 129 -1.51 0.18 -17.07
CA GLY A 129 -1.67 -0.23 -15.67
C GLY A 129 -1.09 -1.60 -15.34
N LYS A 130 -0.42 -2.27 -16.28
CA LYS A 130 0.11 -3.62 -16.09
C LYS A 130 1.41 -3.58 -15.30
N TRP A 131 1.44 -4.33 -14.21
CA TRP A 131 2.62 -4.50 -13.35
C TRP A 131 2.86 -5.97 -13.06
N THR A 132 4.14 -6.34 -13.01
CA THR A 132 4.58 -7.65 -12.51
C THR A 132 4.92 -7.50 -11.03
N LYS A 133 4.35 -8.38 -10.21
CA LYS A 133 4.55 -8.43 -8.76
C LYS A 133 5.35 -9.67 -8.39
N PHE A 134 6.17 -9.55 -7.36
CA PHE A 134 7.15 -10.56 -6.96
C PHE A 134 6.80 -11.09 -5.57
N ILE A 135 6.47 -12.37 -5.48
CA ILE A 135 6.14 -13.04 -4.22
C ILE A 135 7.26 -14.01 -3.88
N ALA A 136 8.04 -13.70 -2.86
CA ALA A 136 9.28 -14.40 -2.51
C ALA A 136 9.17 -15.19 -1.20
N ARG A 137 8.25 -14.84 -0.30
CA ARG A 137 8.06 -15.55 0.96
C ARG A 137 7.48 -16.94 0.72
N HIS A 138 8.16 -17.94 1.27
CA HIS A 138 7.78 -19.34 1.16
C HIS A 138 6.34 -19.60 1.62
N ASP A 139 5.92 -19.04 2.74
CA ASP A 139 4.56 -19.28 3.26
C ASP A 139 3.47 -18.61 2.42
N THR A 140 3.76 -17.44 1.84
CA THR A 140 2.87 -16.80 0.86
C THR A 140 2.73 -17.68 -0.38
N GLN A 141 3.85 -18.22 -0.89
CA GLN A 141 3.86 -19.14 -2.03
C GLN A 141 3.07 -20.42 -1.72
N LYS A 142 3.28 -21.02 -0.54
CA LYS A 142 2.56 -22.20 -0.08
C LYS A 142 1.05 -21.94 -0.01
N SER A 143 0.63 -20.78 0.50
CA SER A 143 -0.80 -20.39 0.55
C SER A 143 -1.40 -20.23 -0.86
N LEU A 144 -0.65 -19.67 -1.81
CA LEU A 144 -1.08 -19.58 -3.22
C LEU A 144 -1.17 -20.94 -3.92
N GLU A 145 -0.24 -21.86 -3.62
CA GLU A 145 -0.25 -23.24 -4.11
C GLU A 145 -1.47 -24.01 -3.58
N LEU A 146 -1.81 -23.84 -2.29
CA LEU A 146 -3.00 -24.42 -1.68
C LEU A 146 -4.28 -23.91 -2.38
N LEU A 147 -4.42 -22.61 -2.60
CA LEU A 147 -5.52 -22.05 -3.40
C LEU A 147 -5.62 -22.65 -4.80
N LYS A 148 -4.47 -22.78 -5.47
CA LYS A 148 -4.40 -23.30 -6.84
C LYS A 148 -4.85 -24.77 -6.89
N SER A 149 -4.51 -25.56 -5.88
CA SER A 149 -4.96 -26.96 -5.75
C SER A 149 -6.48 -27.09 -5.65
N ARG A 150 -7.15 -26.06 -5.09
CA ARG A 150 -8.62 -25.95 -4.99
C ARG A 150 -9.27 -25.32 -6.22
N LYS A 151 -8.50 -25.00 -7.26
CA LYS A 151 -8.95 -24.32 -8.50
C LYS A 151 -9.58 -22.95 -8.22
N CYS A 152 -9.06 -22.23 -7.21
CA CYS A 152 -9.44 -20.84 -6.97
C CYS A 152 -8.62 -19.92 -7.88
N ASP A 153 -9.32 -19.16 -8.72
CA ASP A 153 -8.72 -18.25 -9.70
C ASP A 153 -8.24 -16.93 -9.10
N SER A 154 -8.69 -16.56 -7.91
CA SER A 154 -8.33 -15.31 -7.22
C SER A 154 -7.33 -15.58 -6.09
N ILE A 155 -6.62 -14.55 -5.61
CA ILE A 155 -5.72 -14.66 -4.45
C ILE A 155 -6.44 -14.80 -3.08
N PHE A 156 -7.76 -15.00 -3.10
CA PHE A 156 -8.64 -15.22 -1.95
C PHE A 156 -9.79 -16.15 -2.37
N GLU A 157 -10.40 -16.81 -1.39
CA GLU A 157 -11.51 -17.74 -1.61
C GLU A 157 -12.88 -17.10 -1.48
N SER A 158 -12.98 -16.04 -0.67
CA SER A 158 -14.25 -15.38 -0.40
C SER A 158 -15.01 -15.03 -1.68
N THR A 159 -16.29 -15.38 -1.71
CA THR A 159 -17.24 -15.00 -2.77
C THR A 159 -17.94 -13.67 -2.47
N LEU A 160 -17.51 -12.95 -1.42
CA LEU A 160 -18.14 -11.70 -1.01
C LEU A 160 -17.97 -10.62 -2.10
N PRO A 161 -19.02 -9.79 -2.31
CA PRO A 161 -18.89 -8.59 -3.14
C PRO A 161 -17.80 -7.66 -2.62
N GLU A 162 -17.15 -6.91 -3.52
CA GLU A 162 -15.96 -6.10 -3.22
C GLU A 162 -16.13 -5.22 -1.97
N TYR A 163 -17.28 -4.55 -1.84
CA TYR A 163 -17.55 -3.68 -0.69
C TYR A 163 -17.56 -4.45 0.63
N THR A 164 -18.26 -5.59 0.69
CA THR A 164 -18.36 -6.41 1.90
C THR A 164 -17.01 -7.07 2.21
N PHE A 165 -16.31 -7.55 1.19
CA PHE A 165 -14.96 -8.09 1.34
C PHE A 165 -13.99 -7.04 1.89
N ARG A 166 -14.06 -5.80 1.38
CA ARG A 166 -13.27 -4.66 1.87
C ARG A 166 -13.51 -4.40 3.34
N LEU A 167 -14.77 -4.37 3.78
CA LEU A 167 -15.11 -4.16 5.19
C LEU A 167 -14.56 -5.29 6.08
N LYS A 168 -14.68 -6.54 5.64
CA LYS A 168 -14.11 -7.72 6.34
C LYS A 168 -12.60 -7.58 6.50
N ILE A 169 -11.89 -7.40 5.38
CA ILE A 169 -10.43 -7.27 5.37
C ILE A 169 -9.98 -6.05 6.18
N HIS A 170 -10.66 -4.91 6.07
CA HIS A 170 -10.32 -3.74 6.87
C HIS A 170 -10.39 -4.02 8.36
N LYS A 171 -11.44 -4.73 8.81
CA LYS A 171 -11.59 -5.12 10.20
C LYS A 171 -10.47 -6.08 10.64
N GLU A 172 -10.19 -7.11 9.85
CA GLU A 172 -9.15 -8.10 10.17
C GLU A 172 -7.74 -7.47 10.21
N LEU A 173 -7.44 -6.56 9.27
CA LEU A 173 -6.20 -5.77 9.30
C LEU A 173 -6.12 -4.85 10.52
N SER A 174 -7.21 -4.16 10.86
CA SER A 174 -7.29 -3.35 12.08
C SER A 174 -7.01 -4.18 13.33
N GLU A 175 -7.50 -5.42 13.40
CA GLU A 175 -7.23 -6.33 14.52
C GLU A 175 -5.74 -6.71 14.60
N ILE A 176 -5.07 -6.97 13.46
CA ILE A 176 -3.62 -7.20 13.40
C ILE A 176 -2.86 -5.98 13.91
N TYR A 177 -3.25 -4.78 13.45
CA TYR A 177 -2.59 -3.54 13.85
C TYR A 177 -2.80 -3.22 15.34
N SER A 178 -4.00 -3.45 15.86
CA SER A 178 -4.27 -3.28 17.28
C SER A 178 -3.51 -4.27 18.16
N HIS A 179 -3.30 -5.51 17.69
CA HIS A 179 -2.47 -6.50 18.39
C HIS A 179 -1.03 -5.97 18.57
N LEU A 180 -0.46 -5.37 17.52
CA LEU A 180 0.87 -4.75 17.54
C LEU A 180 0.93 -3.37 18.24
N GLY A 181 -0.16 -2.94 18.89
CA GLY A 181 -0.24 -1.61 19.51
C GLY A 181 -0.34 -0.44 18.52
N LYS A 182 -0.48 -0.68 17.21
CA LYS A 182 -0.64 0.33 16.14
C LYS A 182 -2.09 0.81 16.06
N ASN A 183 -2.53 1.51 17.11
CA ASN A 183 -3.88 2.03 17.25
C ASN A 183 -4.04 3.45 16.69
N ASP A 184 -3.02 4.00 16.02
CA ASP A 184 -3.13 5.33 15.42
C ASP A 184 -4.15 5.36 14.28
N SER A 185 -4.67 6.55 14.02
CA SER A 185 -5.75 6.76 13.07
C SER A 185 -5.45 6.26 11.66
N TYR A 186 -4.17 6.18 11.25
CA TYR A 186 -3.86 5.81 9.88
C TYR A 186 -4.03 4.31 9.66
N PHE A 187 -3.42 3.48 10.51
CA PHE A 187 -3.58 2.03 10.43
C PHE A 187 -5.04 1.61 10.56
N GLN A 188 -5.84 2.33 11.36
CA GLN A 188 -7.24 1.99 11.59
C GLN A 188 -8.19 2.46 10.48
N HIS A 189 -7.97 3.63 9.88
CA HIS A 189 -8.86 4.16 8.82
C HIS A 189 -8.40 3.85 7.40
N HIS A 190 -7.11 3.56 7.22
CA HIS A 190 -6.48 3.27 5.93
C HIS A 190 -5.80 1.91 5.92
N SER A 191 -6.38 0.92 6.60
CA SER A 191 -5.74 -0.36 6.90
C SER A 191 -5.19 -1.09 5.67
N SER A 192 -5.98 -1.25 4.61
CA SER A 192 -5.47 -1.84 3.36
C SER A 192 -4.43 -0.98 2.64
N HIS A 193 -4.46 0.35 2.81
CA HIS A 193 -3.44 1.21 2.22
C HIS A 193 -2.13 1.16 3.00
N ALA A 194 -2.20 0.97 4.32
CA ALA A 194 -1.02 0.80 5.17
C ALA A 194 -0.14 -0.35 4.68
N LEU A 195 -0.70 -1.47 4.21
CA LEU A 195 0.07 -2.57 3.61
C LEU A 195 1.02 -2.10 2.49
N ARG A 196 0.62 -1.12 1.68
CA ARG A 196 1.48 -0.54 0.63
C ARG A 196 2.65 0.26 1.21
N HIS A 197 2.45 0.95 2.33
CA HIS A 197 3.54 1.61 3.07
C HIS A 197 4.48 0.58 3.70
N LEU A 198 3.91 -0.43 4.36
CA LEU A 198 4.66 -1.54 4.95
C LEU A 198 5.51 -2.25 3.89
N GLY A 199 4.94 -2.53 2.71
CA GLY A 199 5.63 -3.12 1.58
C GLY A 199 6.78 -2.26 1.05
N ALA A 200 6.59 -0.95 0.94
CA ALA A 200 7.65 -0.03 0.53
C ALA A 200 8.86 -0.13 1.47
N HIS A 201 8.64 -0.03 2.79
CA HIS A 201 9.71 -0.13 3.79
C HIS A 201 10.32 -1.53 3.87
N TYR A 202 9.51 -2.58 3.74
CA TYR A 202 9.96 -3.97 3.70
C TYR A 202 10.97 -4.23 2.58
N TRP A 203 10.71 -3.69 1.39
CA TRP A 203 11.61 -3.84 0.26
C TRP A 203 12.81 -2.89 0.29
N LEU A 204 12.61 -1.65 0.76
CA LEU A 204 13.70 -0.69 0.91
C LEU A 204 14.73 -1.17 1.92
N SER A 205 14.31 -1.73 3.06
CA SER A 205 15.23 -2.29 4.06
C SER A 205 16.08 -3.44 3.50
N LYS A 206 15.48 -4.27 2.63
CA LYS A 206 16.16 -5.41 1.98
C LYS A 206 17.11 -5.02 0.85
N THR A 207 16.96 -3.84 0.28
CA THR A 207 17.74 -3.39 -0.89
C THR A 207 18.69 -2.25 -0.56
N ASN A 208 18.94 -2.02 0.74
CA ASN A 208 19.70 -0.89 1.23
C ASN A 208 19.19 0.44 0.64
N TYR A 209 17.87 0.61 0.64
CA TYR A 209 17.14 1.78 0.14
C TYR A 209 17.40 2.10 -1.34
N ASN A 210 17.53 1.07 -2.20
CA ASN A 210 17.54 1.27 -3.65
C ASN A 210 16.15 1.60 -4.19
N TYR A 211 15.80 2.89 -4.15
CA TYR A 211 14.50 3.38 -4.61
C TYR A 211 14.19 3.07 -6.07
N GLY A 212 15.20 2.99 -6.95
CA GLY A 212 14.97 2.71 -8.37
C GLY A 212 14.39 1.32 -8.59
N ILE A 213 14.97 0.30 -7.94
CA ILE A 213 14.47 -1.07 -8.01
C ILE A 213 13.09 -1.16 -7.35
N ILE A 214 12.92 -0.55 -6.17
CA ILE A 214 11.65 -0.67 -5.43
C ILE A 214 10.52 0.08 -6.13
N ALA A 215 10.79 1.19 -6.82
CA ALA A 215 9.82 1.88 -7.67
C ALA A 215 9.21 0.92 -8.71
N GLU A 216 10.02 0.10 -9.38
CA GLU A 216 9.55 -0.91 -10.33
C GLU A 216 8.78 -2.05 -9.65
N VAL A 217 9.25 -2.53 -8.49
CA VAL A 217 8.57 -3.61 -7.74
C VAL A 217 7.16 -3.22 -7.30
N GLY A 218 6.99 -2.04 -6.69
CA GLY A 218 5.68 -1.61 -6.20
C GLY A 218 4.81 -0.87 -7.22
N GLY A 219 5.30 -0.66 -8.44
CA GLY A 219 4.57 0.02 -9.51
C GLY A 219 4.33 1.50 -9.21
N TRP A 220 5.38 2.21 -8.80
CA TRP A 220 5.37 3.66 -8.67
C TRP A 220 5.94 4.29 -9.94
N HIS A 221 5.33 5.37 -10.41
CA HIS A 221 5.75 6.01 -11.65
C HIS A 221 7.14 6.64 -11.53
N THR A 222 7.43 7.17 -10.35
CA THR A 222 8.69 7.88 -10.07
C THR A 222 9.24 7.47 -8.71
N ILE A 223 10.57 7.53 -8.59
CA ILE A 223 11.29 7.40 -7.31
C ILE A 223 10.78 8.44 -6.30
N ASP A 224 10.47 9.64 -6.78
CA ASP A 224 9.98 10.74 -5.96
C ASP A 224 8.64 10.41 -5.28
N GLU A 225 7.73 9.73 -5.97
CA GLU A 225 6.46 9.26 -5.39
C GLU A 225 6.72 8.28 -4.24
N LEU A 226 7.62 7.31 -4.45
CA LEU A 226 8.01 6.34 -3.42
C LEU A 226 8.62 7.06 -2.19
N LYS A 227 9.61 7.92 -2.41
CA LYS A 227 10.34 8.61 -1.34
C LYS A 227 9.46 9.58 -0.55
N LYS A 228 8.63 10.37 -1.26
CA LYS A 228 7.82 11.41 -0.62
C LYS A 228 6.59 10.85 0.07
N SER A 229 6.04 9.72 -0.38
CA SER A 229 4.74 9.25 0.10
C SER A 229 4.80 7.97 0.92
N TYR A 230 5.79 7.09 0.72
CA TYR A 230 5.75 5.73 1.27
C TYR A 230 7.02 5.29 2.01
N GLY A 231 8.19 5.72 1.56
CA GLY A 231 9.47 5.14 2.00
C GLY A 231 10.47 6.18 2.45
N GLN A 232 10.14 7.00 3.46
CA GLN A 232 11.12 7.91 4.04
C GLN A 232 12.26 7.13 4.70
N ILE A 233 13.53 7.47 4.43
CA ILE A 233 14.66 6.81 5.10
C ILE A 233 14.55 7.03 6.62
N PRO A 234 14.47 5.95 7.43
CA PRO A 234 14.48 6.06 8.88
C PRO A 234 15.81 6.63 9.39
N PRO A 235 15.80 7.47 10.44
CA PRO A 235 17.03 8.05 10.99
C PRO A 235 18.10 7.03 11.35
N GLU A 236 17.73 5.88 11.90
CA GLU A 236 18.68 4.83 12.28
C GLU A 236 19.44 4.26 11.08
N LYS A 237 18.82 4.21 9.89
CA LYS A 237 19.51 3.79 8.66
C LYS A 237 20.47 4.83 8.13
N ILE A 238 20.24 6.10 8.45
CA ILE A 238 21.20 7.17 8.14
C ILE A 238 22.41 7.03 9.06
N LEU A 239 22.19 6.73 10.35
CA LEU A 239 23.27 6.54 11.33
C LEU A 239 24.18 5.36 10.98
N GLU A 240 23.62 4.22 10.57
CA GLU A 240 24.39 3.03 10.13
C GLU A 240 25.37 3.29 8.97
N VAL A 241 25.18 4.35 8.18
CA VAL A 241 26.04 4.69 7.03
C VAL A 241 27.09 5.74 7.39
N ILE A 242 26.84 6.53 8.42
CA ILE A 242 27.73 7.62 8.85
C ILE A 242 28.77 7.12 9.86
N GLU A 243 28.42 6.12 10.68
CA GLU A 243 29.33 5.41 11.60
C GLU A 243 30.17 4.34 10.88
#